data_AF-A0A379WWC2-F1
#
_entry.id   AF-A0A379WWC2-F1
#
_cell.length_a   1.000
_cell.length_b   1.000
_cell.length_c   1.000
_cell.angle_alpha   90.00
_cell.angle_beta   90.00
_cell.angle_gamma   90.00
#
_symmetry.space_group_name_H-M   'P 1'
#
loop_
_entity.id
_entity.type
_entity.pdbx_description
1 polymer ?
#
loop_
_entity_poly.entity_id
_entity_poly.type
_entity_poly.pdbx_seq_one_letter_code
_entity_poly.pdbx_strand_id
1 'polypeptide(L)'
;MDAANLIKPLLSSGKIRVIGSTTYQEFSNIFEKDRALARRFQKIDITEPSVEETVQIINGLKPKYEAHHDVRYTAKAVRAAVELAVKYINDRHLPDKAIDVIDEAGARARLMPVSKRKKTVNVADIESVVARIARIPEKSVSQSDRDTLKNLGDRLKMLVFGQDNAIEALTEAIKMSRAGLGHEHKPVGSFLFAGPTGVGKLKLRYSFQKRWVLSCCASICPNIWSVIR
;
A
#
# COMPACT_ATOMS: atom_id res chain seq x y z
N MET A 1 21.50 -33.01 -13.24
CA MET A 1 21.61 -33.37 -11.81
C MET A 1 21.07 -32.20 -11.01
N ASP A 2 20.17 -32.47 -10.08
CA ASP A 2 19.58 -31.44 -9.23
C ASP A 2 20.52 -31.16 -8.04
N ALA A 3 21.01 -29.92 -7.90
CA ALA A 3 22.02 -29.57 -6.90
C ALA A 3 21.56 -29.89 -5.46
N ALA A 4 20.25 -29.88 -5.23
CA ALA A 4 19.64 -30.28 -3.96
C ALA A 4 19.99 -31.72 -3.55
N ASN A 5 20.11 -32.65 -4.50
CA ASN A 5 20.43 -34.05 -4.21
C ASN A 5 21.89 -34.27 -3.82
N LEU A 6 22.80 -33.37 -4.22
CA LEU A 6 24.21 -33.40 -3.79
C LEU A 6 24.37 -32.88 -2.34
N ILE A 7 23.49 -31.99 -1.92
CA ILE A 7 23.58 -31.32 -0.60
C ILE A 7 22.90 -32.15 0.50
N LYS A 8 21.87 -32.95 0.18
CA LYS A 8 21.14 -33.80 1.14
C LYS A 8 22.04 -34.71 2.01
N PRO A 9 23.04 -35.44 1.47
CA PRO A 9 23.93 -36.28 2.28
C PRO A 9 24.80 -35.45 3.24
N LEU A 10 25.24 -34.27 2.81
CA LEU A 10 26.08 -33.36 3.60
C LEU A 10 25.29 -32.74 4.76
N LEU A 11 24.03 -32.38 4.52
CA LEU A 11 23.10 -31.93 5.56
C LEU A 11 22.76 -33.05 6.55
N SER A 12 22.52 -34.27 6.06
CA SER A 12 22.17 -35.40 6.93
C SER A 12 23.33 -35.91 7.77
N SER A 13 24.56 -35.78 7.28
CA SER A 13 25.78 -36.14 8.03
C SER A 13 26.26 -35.02 8.97
N GLY A 14 25.63 -33.84 8.93
CA GLY A 14 26.00 -32.70 9.77
C GLY A 14 27.37 -32.09 9.43
N LYS A 15 27.97 -32.44 8.28
CA LYS A 15 29.28 -31.93 7.86
C LYS A 15 29.28 -30.45 7.51
N ILE A 16 28.11 -29.91 7.16
CA ILE A 16 27.92 -28.50 6.83
C ILE A 16 26.72 -27.93 7.59
N ARG A 17 26.80 -26.66 7.94
CA ARG A 17 25.66 -25.85 8.40
C ARG A 17 25.27 -24.91 7.27
N VAL A 18 23.98 -24.84 6.98
CA VAL A 18 23.44 -24.05 5.87
C VAL A 18 22.37 -23.11 6.42
N ILE A 19 22.40 -21.86 6.00
CA ILE A 19 21.34 -20.89 6.22
C ILE A 19 20.60 -20.74 4.89
N GLY A 20 19.32 -21.09 4.87
CA GLY A 20 18.44 -20.93 3.71
C GLY A 20 17.60 -19.66 3.84
N SER A 21 17.23 -19.06 2.71
CA SER A 21 16.29 -17.96 2.62
C SER A 21 15.26 -18.29 1.55
N THR A 22 13.97 -18.23 1.87
CA THR A 22 12.86 -18.53 0.96
C THR A 22 11.61 -17.78 1.42
N THR A 23 10.63 -17.64 0.51
CA THR A 23 9.34 -17.03 0.84
C THR A 23 8.38 -18.04 1.48
N TYR A 24 7.33 -17.56 2.15
CA TYR A 24 6.27 -18.41 2.69
C TYR A 24 5.65 -19.35 1.65
N GLN A 25 5.40 -18.83 0.45
CA GLN A 25 4.77 -19.59 -0.63
C GLN A 25 5.69 -20.71 -1.14
N GLU A 26 6.96 -20.42 -1.38
CA GLU A 26 7.95 -21.40 -1.83
C GLU A 26 8.25 -22.45 -0.76
N PHE A 27 8.32 -22.04 0.50
CA PHE A 27 8.52 -22.94 1.63
C PHE A 27 7.43 -24.03 1.68
N SER A 28 6.15 -23.64 1.64
CA SER A 28 5.05 -24.61 1.68
C SER A 28 4.91 -25.41 0.39
N ASN A 29 5.17 -24.81 -0.78
CA ASN A 29 4.95 -25.49 -2.06
C ASN A 29 6.05 -26.48 -2.42
N ILE A 30 7.29 -26.23 -2.02
CA ILE A 30 8.47 -26.96 -2.47
C ILE A 30 9.18 -27.60 -1.28
N PHE A 31 9.46 -26.82 -0.22
CA PHE A 31 10.33 -27.24 0.87
C PHE A 31 9.63 -28.21 1.84
N GLU A 32 8.37 -27.96 2.19
CA GLU A 32 7.58 -28.86 3.05
C GLU A 32 7.28 -30.21 2.39
N LYS A 33 7.23 -30.26 1.05
CA LYS A 33 7.01 -31.51 0.31
C LYS A 33 8.24 -32.41 0.30
N ASP A 34 9.45 -31.84 0.38
CA ASP A 34 10.69 -32.62 0.49
C ASP A 34 11.01 -32.94 1.97
N ARG A 35 10.55 -34.11 2.42
CA ARG A 35 10.79 -34.61 3.78
C ARG A 35 12.26 -34.66 4.20
N ALA A 36 13.20 -34.82 3.26
CA ALA A 36 14.62 -34.91 3.59
C ALA A 36 15.18 -33.55 4.01
N LEU A 37 14.71 -32.47 3.38
CA LEU A 37 15.11 -31.10 3.71
C LEU A 37 14.29 -30.55 4.88
N ALA A 38 12.97 -30.74 4.88
CA ALA A 38 12.08 -30.21 5.92
C ALA A 38 12.47 -30.65 7.34
N ARG A 39 13.04 -31.86 7.50
CA ARG A 39 13.50 -32.39 8.81
C ARG A 39 14.85 -31.85 9.27
N ARG A 40 15.61 -31.19 8.39
CA ARG A 40 16.98 -30.73 8.65
C ARG A 40 17.08 -29.22 8.81
N PHE A 41 16.10 -28.48 8.31
CA PHE A 41 16.00 -27.04 8.50
C PHE A 41 15.04 -26.73 9.64
N GLN A 42 15.49 -25.88 10.57
CA GLN A 42 14.58 -25.24 11.53
C GLN A 42 13.91 -24.07 10.83
N LYS A 43 12.58 -24.09 10.75
CA LYS A 43 11.81 -22.94 10.28
C LYS A 43 11.91 -21.81 11.32
N ILE A 44 12.33 -20.64 10.87
CA ILE A 44 12.32 -19.39 11.63
C ILE A 44 11.49 -18.41 10.81
N ASP A 45 10.34 -18.01 11.36
CA ASP A 45 9.45 -17.05 10.71
C ASP A 45 9.99 -15.63 10.89
N ILE A 46 10.28 -14.97 9.78
CA ILE A 46 10.71 -13.57 9.75
C ILE A 46 9.50 -12.74 9.32
N THR A 47 8.89 -12.05 10.28
CA THR A 47 7.72 -11.19 10.04
C THR A 47 8.13 -9.81 9.55
N GLU A 48 7.22 -9.14 8.86
CA GLU A 48 7.36 -7.72 8.51
C GLU A 48 7.48 -6.88 9.80
N PRO A 49 8.46 -5.96 9.90
CA PRO A 49 8.60 -5.09 11.07
C PRO A 49 7.45 -4.08 11.17
N SER A 50 7.18 -3.65 12.40
CA SER A 50 6.23 -2.57 12.66
C SER A 50 6.73 -1.22 12.11
N VAL A 51 5.83 -0.22 12.11
CA VAL A 51 6.16 1.15 11.70
C VAL A 51 7.29 1.72 12.55
N GLU A 52 7.22 1.55 13.88
CA GLU A 52 8.24 2.10 14.79
C GLU A 52 9.59 1.39 14.64
N GLU A 53 9.59 0.05 14.49
CA GLU A 53 10.82 -0.72 14.23
C GLU A 53 11.44 -0.30 12.90
N THR A 54 10.62 -0.08 11.86
CA THR A 54 11.12 0.39 10.56
C THR A 54 11.73 1.79 10.65
N VAL A 55 11.12 2.69 11.43
CA VAL A 55 11.71 4.02 11.71
C VAL A 55 13.08 3.87 12.39
N GLN A 56 13.24 2.95 13.33
CA GLN A 56 14.53 2.67 13.97
C GLN A 56 15.55 2.11 12.98
N ILE A 57 15.17 1.14 12.14
CA ILE A 57 16.02 0.58 11.10
C ILE A 57 16.50 1.68 10.15
N ILE A 58 15.59 2.53 9.66
CA ILE A 58 15.94 3.65 8.78
C ILE A 58 16.85 4.63 9.49
N ASN A 59 16.62 4.96 10.77
CA ASN A 59 17.53 5.83 11.52
C ASN A 59 18.93 5.23 11.69
N GLY A 60 19.06 3.90 11.80
CA GLY A 60 20.36 3.21 11.81
C GLY A 60 21.09 3.28 10.46
N LEU A 61 20.34 3.25 9.35
CA LEU A 61 20.89 3.35 7.99
C LEU A 61 21.06 4.79 7.49
N LYS A 62 20.32 5.73 8.09
CA LYS A 62 20.22 7.14 7.69
C LYS A 62 21.58 7.80 7.49
N PRO A 63 22.59 7.68 8.38
CA PRO A 63 23.89 8.31 8.16
C PRO A 63 24.58 7.89 6.85
N LYS A 64 24.37 6.64 6.40
CA LYS A 64 24.92 6.14 5.15
C LYS A 64 24.23 6.79 3.94
N TYR A 65 22.90 6.89 3.98
CA TYR A 65 22.12 7.54 2.91
C TYR A 65 22.36 9.05 2.86
N GLU A 66 22.51 9.70 4.01
CA GLU A 66 22.85 11.13 4.09
C GLU A 66 24.22 11.40 3.45
N ALA A 67 25.23 10.59 3.77
CA ALA A 67 26.56 10.71 3.18
C ALA A 67 26.56 10.40 1.68
N HIS A 68 25.85 9.36 1.24
CA HIS A 68 25.79 8.96 -0.16
C HIS A 68 25.14 10.02 -1.06
N HIS A 69 24.09 10.69 -0.56
CA HIS A 69 23.31 11.66 -1.33
C HIS A 69 23.67 13.12 -1.07
N ASP A 70 24.53 13.41 -0.10
CA ASP A 70 24.85 14.77 0.40
C ASP A 70 23.60 15.54 0.85
N VAL A 71 22.74 14.87 1.60
CA VAL A 71 21.49 15.42 2.15
C VAL A 71 21.30 15.05 3.61
N ARG A 72 20.33 15.68 4.27
CA ARG A 72 19.85 15.34 5.61
C ARG A 72 18.37 15.03 5.58
N TYR A 73 17.95 13.97 6.26
CA TYR A 73 16.54 13.63 6.39
C TYR A 73 16.00 14.16 7.72
N THR A 74 14.89 14.89 7.67
CA THR A 74 14.19 15.28 8.91
C THR A 74 13.56 14.05 9.58
N ALA A 75 13.43 14.06 10.91
CA ALA A 75 12.76 12.97 11.62
C ALA A 75 11.31 12.77 11.15
N LYS A 76 10.62 13.87 10.82
CA LYS A 76 9.28 13.84 10.22
C LYS A 76 9.28 13.19 8.83
N ALA A 77 10.29 13.44 8.00
CA ALA A 77 10.41 12.81 6.68
C ALA A 77 10.63 11.29 6.80
N VAL A 78 11.48 10.85 7.73
CA VAL A 78 11.69 9.40 7.99
C VAL A 78 10.38 8.72 8.38
N ARG A 79 9.65 9.29 9.34
CA ARG A 79 8.35 8.75 9.76
C ARG A 79 7.34 8.75 8.62
N ALA A 80 7.24 9.85 7.87
CA ALA A 80 6.34 9.96 6.73
C ALA A 80 6.67 8.92 5.64
N ALA A 81 7.94 8.61 5.39
CA ALA A 81 8.33 7.60 4.41
C ALA A 81 7.75 6.23 4.77
N VAL A 82 7.80 5.84 6.05
CA VAL A 82 7.23 4.57 6.52
C VAL A 82 5.71 4.59 6.44
N GLU A 83 5.06 5.60 7.02
CA GLU A 83 3.59 5.69 7.10
C GLU A 83 2.94 5.76 5.70
N LEU A 84 3.52 6.57 4.80
CA LEU A 84 3.01 6.72 3.43
C LEU A 84 3.30 5.48 2.57
N ALA A 85 4.45 4.82 2.76
CA ALA A 85 4.73 3.56 2.08
C ALA A 85 3.75 2.45 2.51
N VAL A 86 3.39 2.37 3.79
CA VAL A 86 2.34 1.44 4.26
C VAL A 86 0.98 1.77 3.61
N LYS A 87 0.63 3.05 3.53
CA LYS A 87 -0.68 3.48 3.03
C LYS A 87 -0.86 3.30 1.51
N TYR A 88 0.20 3.54 0.73
CA TYR A 88 0.09 3.66 -0.72
C TYR A 88 0.89 2.61 -1.52
N ILE A 89 1.85 1.91 -0.91
CA ILE A 89 2.68 0.88 -1.56
C ILE A 89 2.32 -0.48 -0.95
N ASN A 90 1.31 -1.13 -1.53
CA ASN A 90 0.69 -2.35 -1.00
C ASN A 90 1.28 -3.66 -1.57
N ASP A 91 2.05 -3.58 -2.66
CA ASP A 91 2.68 -4.71 -3.34
C ASP A 91 4.05 -5.08 -2.76
N ARG A 92 4.51 -4.33 -1.76
CA ARG A 92 5.81 -4.50 -1.09
C ARG A 92 5.67 -4.46 0.43
N HIS A 93 6.67 -4.98 1.11
CA HIS A 93 6.71 -5.09 2.57
C HIS A 93 7.78 -4.15 3.14
N LEU A 94 7.59 -3.72 4.38
CA LEU A 94 8.61 -3.06 5.19
C LEU A 94 9.74 -4.06 5.51
N PRO A 95 10.97 -3.58 5.77
CA PRO A 95 11.40 -2.18 5.72
C PRO A 95 11.77 -1.70 4.29
N ASP A 96 11.86 -2.61 3.34
CA ASP A 96 12.40 -2.39 1.98
C ASP A 96 11.71 -1.24 1.24
N LYS A 97 10.37 -1.25 1.17
CA LYS A 97 9.62 -0.18 0.50
C LYS A 97 9.83 1.22 1.07
N ALA A 98 10.11 1.33 2.38
CA ALA A 98 10.36 2.61 3.02
C ALA A 98 11.81 3.07 2.80
N ILE A 99 12.75 2.13 2.73
CA ILE A 99 14.14 2.41 2.35
C ILE A 99 14.20 2.92 0.91
N ASP A 100 13.48 2.29 -0.02
CA ASP A 100 13.37 2.75 -1.41
C ASP A 100 12.88 4.21 -1.50
N VAL A 101 11.85 4.55 -0.71
CA VAL A 101 11.32 5.93 -0.66
C VAL A 101 12.37 6.92 -0.16
N ILE A 102 13.17 6.55 0.85
CA ILE A 102 14.23 7.39 1.40
C ILE A 102 15.36 7.57 0.38
N ASP A 103 15.82 6.49 -0.23
CA ASP A 103 16.90 6.48 -1.21
C ASP A 103 16.55 7.35 -2.42
N GLU A 104 15.36 7.16 -2.95
CA GLU A 104 14.84 7.88 -4.10
C GLU A 104 14.62 9.38 -3.81
N ALA A 105 14.21 9.72 -2.58
CA ALA A 105 14.12 11.12 -2.14
C ALA A 105 15.49 11.80 -2.07
N GLY A 106 16.52 11.10 -1.56
CA GLY A 106 17.90 11.57 -1.57
C GLY A 106 18.45 11.75 -2.97
N ALA A 107 18.30 10.73 -3.81
CA ALA A 107 18.74 10.76 -5.21
C ALA A 107 18.11 11.93 -5.96
N ARG A 108 16.79 12.13 -5.80
CA ARG A 108 16.07 13.23 -6.42
C ARG A 108 16.59 14.59 -5.97
N ALA A 109 16.86 14.79 -4.69
CA ALA A 109 17.41 16.04 -4.17
C ALA A 109 18.78 16.35 -4.78
N ARG A 110 19.62 15.33 -4.99
CA ARG A 110 20.95 15.44 -5.61
C ARG A 110 20.90 15.71 -7.12
N LEU A 111 19.92 15.14 -7.82
CA LEU A 111 19.73 15.31 -9.25
C LEU A 111 19.18 16.70 -9.64
N MET A 112 18.66 17.47 -8.69
CA MET A 112 18.22 18.84 -8.98
C MET A 112 19.40 19.74 -9.40
N PRO A 113 19.16 20.77 -10.24
CA PRO A 113 20.17 21.77 -10.58
C PRO A 113 20.78 22.39 -9.33
N VAL A 114 22.06 22.77 -9.39
CA VAL A 114 22.83 23.27 -8.24
C VAL A 114 22.10 24.40 -7.48
N SER A 115 21.43 25.30 -8.22
CA SER A 115 20.64 26.40 -7.66
C SER A 115 19.40 25.98 -6.87
N LYS A 116 18.90 24.76 -7.07
CA LYS A 116 17.68 24.21 -6.43
C LYS A 116 17.96 23.01 -5.52
N ARG A 117 19.23 22.62 -5.34
CA ARG A 117 19.60 21.52 -4.46
C ARG A 117 19.24 21.85 -3.02
N LYS A 118 18.28 21.11 -2.48
CA LYS A 118 17.98 21.13 -1.06
C LYS A 118 18.92 20.16 -0.35
N LYS A 119 19.60 20.64 0.69
CA LYS A 119 20.39 19.80 1.59
C LYS A 119 19.53 19.05 2.61
N THR A 120 18.24 19.37 2.72
CA THR A 120 17.34 18.77 3.70
C THR A 120 16.10 18.23 3.01
N VAL A 121 15.82 16.95 3.20
CA VAL A 121 14.63 16.24 2.72
C VAL A 121 13.52 16.38 3.77
N ASN A 122 12.39 16.94 3.35
CA ASN A 122 11.21 17.15 4.18
C ASN A 122 10.08 16.19 3.81
N VAL A 123 8.94 16.30 4.53
CA VAL A 123 7.76 15.46 4.28
C VAL A 123 7.23 15.63 2.87
N ALA A 124 7.19 16.85 2.33
CA ALA A 124 6.67 17.11 0.97
C ALA A 124 7.53 16.43 -0.12
N ASP A 125 8.85 16.34 0.08
CA ASP A 125 9.74 15.62 -0.83
C ASP A 125 9.40 14.11 -0.83
N ILE A 126 9.12 13.54 0.34
CA ILE A 126 8.67 12.15 0.52
C ILE A 126 7.30 11.91 -0.12
N GLU A 127 6.32 12.79 0.11
CA GLU A 127 4.98 12.70 -0.47
C GLU A 127 5.03 12.62 -1.99
N SER A 128 5.87 13.45 -2.62
CA SER A 128 6.05 13.48 -4.07
C SER A 128 6.75 12.21 -4.59
N VAL A 129 7.70 11.64 -3.84
CA VAL A 129 8.33 10.35 -4.18
C VAL A 129 7.33 9.21 -4.10
N VAL A 130 6.58 9.11 -2.99
CA VAL A 130 5.55 8.08 -2.79
C VAL A 130 4.47 8.19 -3.85
N ALA A 131 4.01 9.41 -4.15
CA ALA A 131 3.00 9.65 -5.16
C ALA A 131 3.41 9.11 -6.54
N ARG A 132 4.68 9.33 -6.92
CA ARG A 132 5.23 8.82 -8.17
C ARG A 132 5.34 7.29 -8.17
N ILE A 133 5.82 6.68 -7.09
CA ILE A 133 5.94 5.22 -6.96
C ILE A 133 4.56 4.56 -7.03
N ALA A 134 3.60 5.09 -6.26
CA ALA A 134 2.22 4.60 -6.22
C ALA A 134 1.37 5.03 -7.42
N ARG A 135 1.90 5.84 -8.34
CA ARG A 135 1.21 6.38 -9.53
C ARG A 135 -0.09 7.13 -9.18
N ILE A 136 -0.08 7.86 -8.08
CA ILE A 136 -1.18 8.70 -7.61
C ILE A 136 -0.83 10.19 -7.71
N PRO A 137 -1.81 11.10 -7.85
CA PRO A 137 -1.54 12.53 -7.84
C PRO A 137 -0.93 12.99 -6.50
N GLU A 138 0.12 13.80 -6.51
CA GLU A 138 0.77 14.32 -5.29
C GLU A 138 -0.22 15.02 -4.34
N LYS A 139 -1.18 15.76 -4.93
CA LYS A 139 -2.25 16.45 -4.18
C LYS A 139 -3.15 15.51 -3.38
N SER A 140 -3.20 14.22 -3.72
CA SER A 140 -3.98 13.22 -2.96
C SER A 140 -3.24 12.69 -1.72
N VAL A 141 -1.92 12.90 -1.64
CA VAL A 141 -1.13 12.56 -0.46
C VAL A 141 -1.21 13.67 0.58
N SER A 142 -1.22 14.93 0.13
CA SER A 142 -1.25 16.13 0.97
C SER A 142 -2.66 16.59 1.37
N GLN A 143 -3.72 16.12 0.70
CA GLN A 143 -5.09 16.51 1.03
C GLN A 143 -5.52 15.80 2.32
N SER A 144 -6.05 16.59 3.26
CA SER A 144 -6.72 16.00 4.41
C SER A 144 -7.93 15.20 3.90
N ASP A 145 -8.07 13.96 4.36
CA ASP A 145 -9.24 13.14 4.07
C ASP A 145 -10.52 13.92 4.45
N ARG A 146 -10.44 14.76 5.50
CA ARG A 146 -11.52 15.63 5.99
C ARG A 146 -12.03 16.63 4.95
N ASP A 147 -11.16 17.39 4.29
CA ASP A 147 -11.60 18.38 3.30
C ASP A 147 -12.15 17.72 2.03
N THR A 148 -11.61 16.56 1.68
CA THR A 148 -12.11 15.74 0.58
C THR A 148 -13.51 15.20 0.89
N LEU A 149 -13.72 14.69 2.10
CA LEU A 149 -15.01 14.18 2.59
C LEU A 149 -16.06 15.28 2.71
N LYS A 150 -15.67 16.47 3.18
CA LYS A 150 -16.58 17.62 3.32
C LYS A 150 -17.21 17.99 1.98
N ASN A 151 -16.39 18.10 0.94
CA ASN A 151 -16.82 18.54 -0.39
C ASN A 151 -17.25 17.40 -1.33
N LEU A 152 -17.32 16.15 -0.84
CA LEU A 152 -17.61 14.97 -1.66
C LEU A 152 -19.03 15.04 -2.26
N GLY A 153 -20.01 15.42 -1.44
CA GLY A 153 -21.41 15.53 -1.87
C GLY A 153 -21.58 16.56 -2.99
N ASP A 154 -21.08 17.77 -2.77
CA ASP A 154 -21.16 18.87 -3.74
C ASP A 154 -20.49 18.51 -5.07
N ARG A 155 -19.34 17.82 -5.00
CA ARG A 155 -18.64 17.33 -6.20
C ARG A 155 -19.42 16.30 -6.98
N LEU A 156 -20.13 15.40 -6.30
CA LEU A 156 -20.99 14.41 -6.94
C LEU A 156 -22.23 15.07 -7.56
N LYS A 157 -22.83 16.05 -6.86
CA LYS A 157 -23.98 16.83 -7.35
C LYS A 157 -23.66 17.64 -8.60
N MET A 158 -22.40 18.08 -8.79
CA MET A 158 -21.96 18.71 -10.04
C MET A 158 -21.93 17.77 -11.27
N LEU A 159 -21.89 16.45 -11.05
CA LEU A 159 -21.75 15.45 -12.12
C LEU A 159 -23.01 14.62 -12.34
N VAL A 160 -23.86 14.51 -11.33
CA VAL A 160 -25.08 13.72 -11.33
C VAL A 160 -26.21 14.60 -10.81
N PHE A 161 -27.07 15.02 -11.72
CA PHE A 161 -28.21 15.87 -11.41
C PHE A 161 -29.44 15.03 -11.07
N GLY A 162 -30.25 15.50 -10.12
CA GLY A 162 -31.54 14.88 -9.78
C GLY A 162 -31.45 13.59 -8.97
N GLN A 163 -30.31 13.31 -8.33
CA GLN A 163 -30.09 12.12 -7.49
C GLN A 163 -29.51 12.51 -6.11
N ASP A 164 -29.88 13.68 -5.60
CA ASP A 164 -29.29 14.28 -4.40
C ASP A 164 -29.42 13.37 -3.17
N ASN A 165 -30.58 12.75 -2.96
CA ASN A 165 -30.81 11.83 -1.84
C ASN A 165 -29.87 10.62 -1.89
N ALA A 166 -29.60 10.07 -3.09
CA ALA A 166 -28.69 8.95 -3.27
C ALA A 166 -27.22 9.37 -3.02
N ILE A 167 -26.86 10.58 -3.44
CA ILE A 167 -25.54 11.16 -3.19
C ILE A 167 -25.34 11.40 -1.69
N GLU A 168 -26.33 11.97 -1.02
CA GLU A 168 -26.28 12.26 0.43
C GLU A 168 -26.13 10.97 1.24
N ALA A 169 -26.98 9.97 1.02
CA ALA A 169 -26.90 8.67 1.70
C ALA A 169 -25.53 7.99 1.50
N LEU A 170 -24.99 8.06 0.27
CA LEU A 170 -23.66 7.53 -0.03
C LEU A 170 -22.57 8.30 0.74
N THR A 171 -22.61 9.63 0.70
CA THR A 171 -21.60 10.46 1.36
C THR A 171 -21.64 10.36 2.88
N GLU A 172 -22.82 10.18 3.47
CA GLU A 172 -23.01 10.03 4.90
C GLU A 172 -22.43 8.72 5.43
N ALA A 173 -22.75 7.60 4.78
CA ALA A 173 -22.22 6.28 5.15
C ALA A 173 -20.67 6.28 5.14
N ILE A 174 -20.07 6.98 4.18
CA ILE A 174 -18.61 7.11 4.07
C ILE A 174 -18.05 8.00 5.17
N LYS A 175 -18.69 9.13 5.47
CA LYS A 175 -18.30 10.01 6.58
C LYS A 175 -18.35 9.25 7.91
N MET A 176 -19.37 8.43 8.14
CA MET A 176 -19.48 7.58 9.34
C MET A 176 -18.33 6.58 9.43
N SER A 177 -18.06 5.83 8.36
CA SER A 177 -16.94 4.88 8.34
C SER A 177 -15.59 5.56 8.61
N ARG A 178 -15.37 6.77 8.06
CA ARG A 178 -14.14 7.53 8.26
C ARG A 178 -14.04 8.21 9.62
N ALA A 179 -15.16 8.44 10.29
CA ALA A 179 -15.20 8.88 11.68
C ALA A 179 -14.91 7.74 12.68
N GLY A 180 -14.64 6.52 12.19
CA GLY A 180 -14.43 5.34 13.04
C GLY A 180 -15.74 4.76 13.59
N LEU A 181 -16.90 5.23 13.10
CA LEU A 181 -18.22 4.77 13.53
C LEU A 181 -18.68 3.52 12.75
N GLY A 182 -17.75 2.59 12.49
CA GLY A 182 -17.99 1.37 11.72
C GLY A 182 -17.34 0.15 12.36
N HIS A 183 -17.54 -1.02 11.76
CA HIS A 183 -16.90 -2.25 12.22
C HIS A 183 -15.60 -2.50 11.43
N GLU A 184 -14.49 -2.74 12.14
CA GLU A 184 -13.16 -3.00 11.56
C GLU A 184 -13.13 -4.16 10.53
N HIS A 185 -13.98 -5.17 10.71
CA HIS A 185 -14.05 -6.34 9.82
C HIS A 185 -15.16 -6.26 8.76
N LYS A 186 -15.82 -5.12 8.58
CA LYS A 186 -16.88 -4.92 7.57
C LYS A 186 -16.43 -3.90 6.51
N PRO A 187 -16.90 -4.03 5.27
CA PRO A 187 -16.63 -3.03 4.24
C PRO A 187 -17.16 -1.65 4.66
N VAL A 188 -16.51 -0.59 4.15
CA VAL A 188 -16.90 0.83 4.34
C VAL A 188 -18.40 1.06 4.11
N GLY A 189 -18.97 0.35 3.14
CA GLY A 189 -20.41 0.27 2.92
C GLY A 189 -20.74 -0.67 1.76
N SER A 190 -21.92 -1.29 1.83
CA SER A 190 -22.47 -2.14 0.77
C SER A 190 -23.70 -1.45 0.20
N PHE A 191 -23.61 -0.95 -1.04
CA PHE A 191 -24.65 -0.14 -1.67
C PHE A 191 -25.26 -0.86 -2.87
N LEU A 192 -26.59 -0.84 -2.96
CA LEU A 192 -27.34 -1.31 -4.12
C LEU A 192 -28.12 -0.12 -4.73
N PHE A 193 -27.77 0.28 -5.96
CA PHE A 193 -28.49 1.35 -6.65
C PHE A 193 -29.64 0.79 -7.49
N ALA A 194 -30.87 0.98 -7.04
CA ALA A 194 -32.09 0.58 -7.74
C ALA A 194 -32.78 1.79 -8.41
N GLY A 195 -33.47 1.57 -9.54
CA GLY A 195 -34.22 2.62 -10.25
C GLY A 195 -34.39 2.38 -11.76
N PRO A 196 -35.05 3.27 -12.51
CA PRO A 196 -35.20 3.16 -13.97
C PRO A 196 -33.87 3.22 -14.74
N THR A 197 -33.86 2.83 -16.02
CA THR A 197 -32.67 2.98 -16.88
C THR A 197 -32.43 4.46 -17.22
N GLY A 198 -31.18 4.84 -17.48
CA GLY A 198 -30.82 6.20 -17.91
C GLY A 198 -30.77 7.28 -16.81
N VAL A 199 -31.24 7.01 -15.59
CA VAL A 199 -31.31 8.01 -14.49
C VAL A 199 -29.97 8.33 -13.78
N GLY A 200 -28.85 7.87 -14.34
CA GLY A 200 -27.52 8.20 -13.82
C GLY A 200 -26.93 7.26 -12.76
N LYS A 201 -27.56 6.11 -12.44
CA LYS A 201 -27.01 5.09 -11.50
C LYS A 201 -25.58 4.67 -11.83
N LEU A 202 -25.31 4.35 -13.10
CA LEU A 202 -23.98 3.95 -13.56
C LEU A 202 -22.98 5.12 -13.51
N LYS A 203 -23.46 6.33 -13.83
CA LYS A 203 -22.64 7.55 -13.77
C LYS A 203 -22.24 7.87 -12.33
N LEU A 204 -23.16 7.73 -11.37
CA LEU A 204 -22.90 7.90 -9.95
C LEU A 204 -21.85 6.90 -9.46
N ARG A 205 -22.01 5.60 -9.77
CA ARG A 205 -21.01 4.57 -9.45
C ARG A 205 -19.63 4.92 -10.01
N TYR A 206 -19.56 5.33 -11.27
CA TYR A 206 -18.28 5.63 -11.93
C TYR A 206 -17.62 6.90 -11.39
N SER A 207 -18.39 7.98 -11.20
CA SER A 207 -17.91 9.22 -10.58
C SER A 207 -17.40 8.98 -9.17
N PHE A 208 -18.07 8.09 -8.44
CA PHE A 208 -17.65 7.66 -7.12
C PHE A 208 -16.32 6.89 -7.15
N GLN A 209 -16.22 5.84 -7.99
CA GLN A 209 -15.00 5.03 -8.13
C GLN A 209 -13.78 5.83 -8.59
N LYS A 210 -13.96 6.81 -9.49
CA LYS A 210 -12.83 7.67 -9.92
C LYS A 210 -12.30 8.56 -8.80
N ARG A 211 -13.16 8.96 -7.86
CA ARG A 211 -12.80 9.89 -6.79
C ARG A 211 -12.35 9.19 -5.52
N TRP A 212 -12.78 7.95 -5.35
CA TRP A 212 -12.39 7.09 -4.25
C TRP A 212 -11.48 5.99 -4.78
N VAL A 213 -10.21 6.01 -4.37
CA VAL A 213 -9.23 4.92 -4.61
C VAL A 213 -9.62 3.71 -3.75
N LEU A 214 -10.75 3.10 -4.07
CA LEU A 214 -11.14 1.79 -3.60
C LEU A 214 -11.00 0.85 -4.78
N SER A 215 -10.30 -0.26 -4.56
CA SER A 215 -10.40 -1.42 -5.43
C SER A 215 -11.85 -1.91 -5.38
N CYS A 216 -12.70 -1.39 -6.28
CA CYS A 216 -14.01 -1.99 -6.49
C CYS A 216 -13.75 -3.38 -7.08
N CYS A 217 -13.93 -4.41 -6.27
CA CYS A 217 -14.01 -5.77 -6.76
C CYS A 217 -15.24 -5.84 -7.68
N ALA A 218 -15.02 -5.72 -8.98
CA ALA A 218 -16.06 -5.77 -10.02
C ALA A 218 -16.58 -7.19 -10.25
N SER A 219 -16.38 -8.10 -9.29
CA SER A 219 -16.55 -9.55 -9.43
C SER A 219 -17.79 -10.06 -8.72
N ILE A 220 -18.94 -9.40 -8.90
CA ILE A 220 -20.24 -10.00 -8.55
C ILE A 220 -21.17 -9.90 -9.77
N CYS A 221 -21.04 -10.96 -10.58
CA CYS A 221 -22.04 -11.62 -11.44
C CYS A 221 -22.91 -10.80 -12.41
N PRO A 222 -22.79 -11.07 -13.74
CA PRO A 222 -23.86 -10.83 -14.71
C PRO A 222 -25.13 -11.67 -14.44
N ASN A 223 -25.03 -12.77 -13.69
CA ASN A 223 -26.09 -13.78 -13.57
C ASN A 223 -27.18 -13.51 -12.50
N ILE A 224 -27.08 -12.46 -11.70
CA ILE A 224 -28.14 -12.12 -10.72
C ILE A 224 -29.34 -11.42 -11.37
N TRP A 225 -29.21 -10.92 -12.61
CA TRP A 225 -30.30 -10.28 -13.33
C TRP A 225 -31.40 -11.23 -13.84
N SER A 226 -31.21 -12.56 -13.77
CA SER A 226 -32.26 -13.51 -14.21
C SER A 226 -33.23 -13.97 -13.12
N VAL A 227 -32.99 -13.63 -11.85
CA VAL A 227 -33.81 -14.10 -10.70
C VAL A 227 -34.78 -13.03 -10.19
N ILE A 228 -34.85 -11.87 -10.83
CA ILE A 228 -35.87 -10.84 -10.56
C ILE A 228 -36.59 -10.49 -11.88
N ARG A 229 -37.23 -11.50 -12.46
CA ARG A 229 -38.34 -11.38 -13.41
C ARG A 229 -39.43 -12.36 -13.03
#